data_AF-A0A537NPX3-F1
#
_entry.id   AF-A0A537NPX3-F1
#
_cell.length_a   1.000
_cell.length_b   1.000
_cell.length_c   1.000
_cell.angle_alpha   90.00
_cell.angle_beta   90.00
_cell.angle_gamma   90.00
#
_symmetry.space_group_name_H-M   'P 1'
#
loop_
_entity.id
_entity.type
_entity.pdbx_description
1 polymer ?
#
loop_
_entity_poly.entity_id
_entity_poly.type
_entity_poly.pdbx_seq_one_letter_code
_entity_poly.pdbx_strand_id
1 'polypeptide(L)'
;MKKTPPKLRSKAWFDNPDNIDMTALYLERYLNYGFTRAELQSGKPIIGIAQTGSDLSPCNRAHLELAKRVRDGITAAGGVPIEFPTHPMQETGKRPTA
;
A
#
# COMPACT_ATOMS: atom_id res chain seq x y z
N MET A 1 7.30 -29.81 9.15
CA MET A 1 5.91 -29.31 9.04
C MET A 1 5.94 -27.91 8.42
N LYS A 2 5.23 -27.67 7.31
CA LYS A 2 5.02 -26.30 6.81
C LYS A 2 4.11 -25.58 7.82
N LYS A 3 4.58 -24.49 8.43
CA LYS A 3 3.76 -23.65 9.31
C LYS A 3 2.57 -23.10 8.49
N THR A 4 1.37 -23.19 9.04
CA THR A 4 0.20 -22.51 8.47
C THR A 4 0.53 -21.03 8.34
N PRO A 5 0.39 -20.42 7.16
CA PRO A 5 0.69 -19.00 7.01
C PRO A 5 -0.21 -18.18 7.94
N PRO A 6 0.34 -17.20 8.65
CA PRO A 6 -0.43 -16.41 9.62
C PRO A 6 -1.56 -15.65 8.91
N LYS A 7 -2.71 -15.52 9.58
CA LYS A 7 -3.85 -14.73 9.09
C LYS A 7 -3.41 -13.26 8.96
N LEU A 8 -3.42 -12.74 7.74
CA LEU A 8 -3.04 -11.34 7.47
C LEU A 8 -4.14 -10.39 7.96
N ARG A 9 -3.73 -9.26 8.55
CA ARG A 9 -4.66 -8.23 9.04
C ARG A 9 -5.57 -7.65 7.95
N SER A 10 -5.09 -7.61 6.70
CA SER A 10 -5.85 -7.09 5.54
C SER A 10 -7.16 -7.85 5.29
N LYS A 11 -7.26 -9.12 5.73
CA LYS A 11 -8.49 -9.90 5.61
C LYS A 11 -9.65 -9.31 6.39
N ALA A 12 -9.41 -8.60 7.50
CA ALA A 12 -10.49 -7.97 8.26
C ALA A 12 -11.25 -6.90 7.45
N TRP A 13 -10.63 -6.35 6.40
CA TRP A 13 -11.26 -5.43 5.46
C TRP A 13 -11.74 -6.15 4.19
N PHE A 14 -10.84 -6.86 3.51
CA PHE A 14 -11.11 -7.34 2.16
C PHE A 14 -11.71 -8.76 2.08
N ASP A 15 -11.73 -9.52 3.17
CA ASP A 15 -12.12 -10.93 3.18
C ASP A 15 -12.61 -11.39 4.56
N ASN A 16 -13.59 -10.67 5.13
CA ASN A 16 -14.15 -10.96 6.46
C ASN A 16 -15.52 -11.64 6.34
N PRO A 17 -15.62 -12.97 6.55
CA PRO A 17 -16.91 -13.68 6.46
C PRO A 17 -17.87 -13.31 7.59
N ASP A 18 -17.37 -12.81 8.72
CA ASP A 18 -18.19 -12.44 9.87
C ASP A 18 -18.90 -11.09 9.66
N ASN A 19 -18.49 -10.30 8.65
CA ASN A 19 -19.08 -8.99 8.36
C ASN A 19 -19.03 -8.68 6.85
N ILE A 20 -19.85 -9.43 6.09
CA ILE A 20 -19.88 -9.41 4.63
C ILE A 20 -20.25 -8.04 4.05
N ASP A 21 -21.17 -7.31 4.69
CA ASP A 21 -21.63 -5.99 4.24
C ASP A 21 -20.48 -4.97 4.31
N MET A 22 -19.71 -5.00 5.41
CA MET A 22 -18.53 -4.14 5.54
C MET A 22 -17.43 -4.52 4.55
N THR A 23 -17.21 -5.81 4.29
CA THR A 23 -16.25 -6.22 3.25
C THR A 23 -16.65 -5.69 1.86
N ALA A 24 -17.95 -5.72 1.52
CA ALA A 24 -18.42 -5.14 0.26
C ALA A 24 -18.15 -3.62 0.21
N LEU A 25 -18.43 -2.90 1.30
CA LEU A 25 -18.18 -1.45 1.40
C LEU A 25 -16.67 -1.11 1.28
N TYR A 26 -15.80 -1.86 1.96
CA TYR A 26 -14.36 -1.62 1.91
C TYR A 26 -13.75 -1.90 0.54
N LEU A 27 -14.30 -2.86 -0.22
CA LEU A 27 -13.82 -3.16 -1.57
C LEU A 27 -14.24 -2.11 -2.59
N GLU A 28 -15.48 -1.61 -2.51
CA GLU A 28 -16.12 -0.76 -3.52
C GLU A 28 -15.19 0.32 -4.07
N ARG A 29 -14.58 1.11 -3.18
CA ARG A 29 -13.78 2.25 -3.61
C ARG A 29 -12.42 1.87 -4.20
N TYR A 30 -11.82 0.75 -3.80
CA TYR A 30 -10.55 0.32 -4.37
C TYR A 30 -10.70 -0.23 -5.78
N LEU A 31 -11.88 -0.75 -6.13
CA LEU A 31 -12.16 -1.30 -7.45
C LEU A 31 -12.43 -0.22 -8.51
N ASN A 32 -12.54 1.06 -8.13
CA ASN A 32 -12.96 2.13 -9.04
C ASN A 32 -11.85 2.66 -9.97
N TYR A 33 -10.58 2.32 -9.73
CA TYR A 33 -9.44 2.88 -10.47
C TYR A 33 -8.43 1.84 -10.98
N GLY A 34 -8.66 0.55 -10.74
CA GLY A 34 -7.88 -0.52 -11.39
C GLY A 34 -7.52 -1.73 -10.54
N PHE A 35 -7.74 -1.74 -9.22
CA PHE A 35 -7.62 -3.00 -8.48
C PHE A 35 -8.73 -3.96 -8.87
N THR A 36 -8.41 -5.24 -8.92
CA THR A 36 -9.38 -6.30 -9.13
C THR A 36 -9.78 -6.94 -7.79
N ARG A 37 -11.00 -7.47 -7.74
CA ARG A 37 -11.45 -8.29 -6.60
C ARG A 37 -10.51 -9.49 -6.37
N ALA A 38 -10.02 -10.08 -7.46
CA ALA A 38 -9.08 -11.19 -7.41
C ALA A 38 -7.77 -10.82 -6.70
N GLU A 39 -7.23 -9.62 -6.93
CA GLU A 39 -6.02 -9.16 -6.22
C GLU A 39 -6.30 -8.95 -4.72
N LEU A 40 -7.34 -8.20 -4.38
CA LEU A 40 -7.63 -7.82 -2.99
C LEU A 40 -8.08 -9.00 -2.12
N GLN A 41 -8.72 -10.02 -2.71
CA GLN A 41 -9.18 -11.23 -2.02
C GLN A 41 -8.27 -12.46 -2.23
N SER A 42 -7.15 -12.32 -2.93
CA SER A 42 -6.22 -13.43 -3.20
C SER A 42 -5.56 -14.04 -1.96
N GLY A 43 -5.67 -13.38 -0.80
CA GLY A 43 -4.90 -13.72 0.40
C GLY A 43 -3.41 -13.35 0.33
N LYS A 44 -2.97 -12.69 -0.77
CA LYS A 44 -1.64 -12.10 -0.88
C LYS A 44 -1.45 -10.97 0.14
N PRO A 45 -0.22 -10.72 0.62
CA PRO A 45 0.03 -9.58 1.48
C PRO A 45 -0.18 -8.26 0.74
N ILE A 46 -0.95 -7.36 1.36
CA ILE A 46 -1.08 -5.98 0.92
C ILE A 46 0.11 -5.20 1.49
N ILE A 47 0.94 -4.65 0.61
CA ILE A 47 2.18 -3.98 0.96
C ILE A 47 2.03 -2.48 0.75
N GLY A 48 2.05 -1.75 1.86
CA GLY A 48 2.07 -0.28 1.85
C GLY A 48 3.44 0.26 1.44
N ILE A 49 3.48 1.24 0.55
CA ILE A 49 4.68 2.00 0.19
C ILE A 49 4.49 3.43 0.68
N ALA A 50 5.17 3.77 1.77
CA ALA A 50 5.14 5.11 2.37
C ALA A 50 6.00 6.06 1.52
N GLN A 51 5.38 6.83 0.64
CA GLN A 51 6.05 7.75 -0.26
C GLN A 51 6.43 9.04 0.48
N THR A 52 7.71 9.39 0.45
CA THR A 52 8.28 10.59 1.09
C THR A 52 8.76 11.63 0.07
N GLY A 53 8.85 11.24 -1.21
CA GLY A 53 9.25 12.10 -2.31
C GLY A 53 8.13 13.05 -2.74
N SER A 54 8.51 14.31 -2.95
CA SER A 54 7.65 15.35 -3.51
C SER A 54 8.53 16.47 -4.07
N ASP A 55 7.96 17.41 -4.82
CA ASP A 55 8.69 18.60 -5.25
C ASP A 55 9.12 19.48 -4.05
N LEU A 56 8.41 19.40 -2.92
CA LEU A 56 8.78 20.08 -1.68
C LEU A 56 9.93 19.37 -0.93
N SER A 57 10.14 18.07 -1.16
CA SER A 57 11.15 17.23 -0.49
C SER A 57 12.19 16.71 -1.48
N PRO A 58 13.08 17.58 -2.01
CA PRO A 58 14.04 17.24 -3.06
C PRO A 58 15.00 16.10 -2.67
N CYS A 59 15.37 15.97 -1.39
CA CYS A 59 16.21 14.85 -0.92
C CYS A 59 15.56 13.48 -1.19
N ASN A 60 14.23 13.42 -1.15
CA ASN A 60 13.45 12.20 -1.28
C ASN A 60 12.80 12.06 -2.67
N ARG A 61 12.94 13.06 -3.55
CA ARG A 61 12.23 13.10 -4.83
C ARG A 61 12.54 11.89 -5.72
N ALA A 62 13.74 11.31 -5.61
CA ALA A 62 14.11 10.08 -6.31
C ALA A 62 13.17 8.90 -5.97
N HIS A 63 12.50 8.90 -4.81
CA HIS A 63 11.55 7.86 -4.44
C HIS A 63 10.29 7.81 -5.30
N LEU A 64 9.96 8.87 -6.05
CA LEU A 64 8.86 8.84 -7.04
C LEU A 64 9.15 7.81 -8.15
N GLU A 65 10.42 7.71 -8.57
CA GLU A 65 10.84 6.75 -9.59
C GLU A 65 11.15 5.38 -8.98
N LEU A 66 11.81 5.34 -7.82
CA LEU A 66 12.12 4.08 -7.15
C LEU A 66 10.86 3.31 -6.71
N ALA A 67 9.77 4.02 -6.36
CA ALA A 67 8.50 3.39 -6.02
C ALA A 67 7.99 2.47 -7.15
N LYS A 68 8.18 2.83 -8.42
CA LYS A 68 7.79 1.99 -9.56
C LYS A 68 8.49 0.62 -9.51
N ARG A 69 9.80 0.62 -9.27
CA ARG A 69 10.60 -0.62 -9.14
C ARG A 69 10.23 -1.43 -7.91
N VAL A 70 9.90 -0.76 -6.80
CA VAL A 70 9.40 -1.43 -5.59
C VAL A 70 8.07 -2.11 -5.86
N ARG A 71 7.14 -1.44 -6.56
CA ARG A 71 5.85 -2.03 -6.98
C ARG A 71 6.05 -3.27 -7.84
N ASP A 72 6.94 -3.22 -8.83
CA ASP A 72 7.28 -4.37 -9.68
C ASP A 72 7.77 -5.56 -8.85
N GLY A 73 8.68 -5.30 -7.90
CA GLY A 73 9.23 -6.33 -7.02
C GLY A 73 8.18 -6.97 -6.10
N ILE A 74 7.27 -6.16 -5.54
CA ILE A 74 6.15 -6.65 -4.72
C ILE A 74 5.25 -7.56 -5.56
N THR A 75 4.87 -7.14 -6.76
CA THR A 75 4.02 -7.94 -7.67
C THR A 75 4.72 -9.24 -8.06
N ALA A 76 6.00 -9.19 -8.43
CA ALA A 76 6.78 -10.37 -8.80
C ALA A 76 6.94 -11.38 -7.64
N ALA A 77 7.01 -10.89 -6.40
CA ALA A 77 7.04 -11.72 -5.20
C ALA A 77 5.65 -12.20 -4.73
N GLY A 78 4.58 -11.84 -5.43
CA GLY A 78 3.22 -12.25 -5.10
C GLY A 78 2.54 -11.43 -4.00
N GLY A 79 2.90 -10.15 -3.84
CA GLY A 79 2.16 -9.18 -3.02
C GLY A 79 1.28 -8.25 -3.84
N VAL A 80 0.52 -7.38 -3.17
CA VAL A 80 -0.30 -6.32 -3.79
C VAL A 80 0.20 -4.96 -3.27
N PRO A 81 0.81 -4.11 -4.12
CA PRO A 81 1.38 -2.84 -3.68
C PRO A 81 0.31 -1.73 -3.60
N ILE A 82 0.29 -0.99 -2.49
CA ILE A 82 -0.50 0.24 -2.31
C ILE A 82 0.44 1.35 -1.87
N GLU A 83 0.68 2.32 -2.74
CA GLU A 83 1.47 3.51 -2.43
C GLU A 83 0.58 4.58 -1.80
N PHE A 84 1.09 5.23 -0.76
CA PHE A 84 0.42 6.35 -0.09
C PHE A 84 1.44 7.42 0.33
N PRO A 85 1.07 8.71 0.29
CA PRO A 85 1.97 9.77 0.71
C PRO A 85 2.11 9.82 2.23
N THR A 86 3.23 10.39 2.67
CA THR A 86 3.46 10.77 4.07
C THR A 86 3.49 12.30 4.20
N HIS A 87 3.45 12.82 5.43
CA HIS A 87 3.61 14.25 5.64
C HIS A 87 5.01 14.70 5.16
N PRO A 88 5.10 15.62 4.20
CA PRO A 88 6.38 15.99 3.61
C PRO A 88 7.27 16.70 4.63
N MET A 89 8.53 16.31 4.67
CA MET A 89 9.54 16.88 5.56
C MET A 89 10.80 17.14 4.76
N GLN A 90 11.11 18.42 4.56
CA GLN A 90 12.35 18.87 3.94
C GLN A 90 13.11 19.72 4.95
N GLU A 91 14.12 19.11 5.57
CA GLU A 91 14.92 19.73 6.63
C GLU A 91 15.44 21.11 6.22
N THR A 92 16.11 21.22 5.07
CA THR A 92 16.73 22.48 4.62
C THR A 92 15.73 23.58 4.22
N GLY A 93 14.45 23.25 4.03
CA GLY A 93 13.41 24.16 3.56
C GLY A 93 12.32 24.47 4.58
N LYS A 94 12.30 23.78 5.73
CA LYS A 94 11.29 23.94 6.77
C LYS A 94 11.68 25.03 7.76
N ARG A 95 10.70 25.80 8.22
CA ARG A 95 10.81 26.75 9.34
C ARG A 95 9.71 26.47 10.35
N PRO A 96 9.92 26.73 11.66
CA PRO A 96 11.07 27.38 12.27
C PRO A 96 12.32 26.51 12.44
N THR A 97 12.22 25.19 12.26
CA THR A 97 13.35 24.27 12.45
C THR A 97 13.57 23.35 11.25
N ALA A 98 14.85 23.11 11.00
CA ALA A 98 15.44 21.92 10.39
C ALA A 98 15.60 20.85 11.49
#